data_AF-A0AAX7V8N7-F1
#
_entry.id   AF-A0AAX7V8N7-F1
#
_cell.length_a   1.000
_cell.length_b   1.000
_cell.length_c   1.000
_cell.angle_alpha   90.00
_cell.angle_beta   90.00
_cell.angle_gamma   90.00
#
_symmetry.space_group_name_H-M   'P 1'
#
loop_
_entity.id
_entity.type
_entity.pdbx_description
1 polymer ?
#
loop_
_entity_poly.entity_id
_entity_poly.type
_entity_poly.pdbx_seq_one_letter_code
_entity_poly.pdbx_strand_id
1 'polypeptide(L)'
;LKKHTMGIYVINKEDGQNGHYDDIGIFVEGEIVMDNIGSPAQACALMLGVIYALNLAYPKELRHYYEFIQKVLMGLDGEKLSPKVLGLKNKIATG
;
A
#
# COMPACT_ATOMS: atom_id res chain seq x y z
N LEU A 1 7.98 5.01 19.40
CA LEU A 1 7.18 5.26 18.17
C LEU A 1 5.72 5.04 18.51
N LYS A 2 4.85 6.04 18.31
CA LYS A 2 3.40 5.85 18.43
C LYS A 2 2.92 4.95 17.28
N LYS A 3 2.03 4.01 17.58
CA LYS A 3 1.38 3.18 16.57
C LYS A 3 0.18 3.97 16.07
N HIS A 4 0.20 4.38 14.81
CA HIS A 4 -0.95 4.98 14.15
C HIS A 4 -1.79 3.86 13.53
N THR A 5 -3.11 3.95 13.65
CA THR A 5 -4.03 3.04 12.96
C THR A 5 -4.23 3.59 11.55
N MET A 6 -3.86 2.81 10.54
CA MET A 6 -4.06 3.16 9.14
C MET A 6 -4.57 1.94 8.39
N GLY A 7 -5.44 2.16 7.42
CA GLY A 7 -5.96 1.08 6.59
C GLY A 7 -6.61 1.58 5.31
N ILE A 8 -6.90 0.62 4.44
CA ILE A 8 -7.69 0.83 3.23
C ILE A 8 -9.09 0.31 3.54
N TYR A 9 -10.11 1.09 3.24
CA TYR A 9 -11.49 0.63 3.24
C TYR A 9 -11.97 0.41 1.81
N VAL A 10 -12.92 -0.50 1.65
CA VAL A 10 -13.56 -0.81 0.37
C VAL A 10 -15.06 -0.93 0.64
N ILE A 11 -15.84 -0.09 -0.03
CA ILE A 11 -17.30 -0.14 -0.03
C ILE A 11 -17.70 -0.83 -1.34
N ASN A 12 -18.23 -2.04 -1.24
CA ASN A 12 -18.68 -2.79 -2.41
C ASN A 12 -20.04 -2.29 -2.88
N LYS A 13 -20.28 -2.33 -4.20
CA LYS A 13 -21.62 -2.13 -4.72
C LYS A 13 -22.58 -3.20 -4.25
N GLU A 14 -23.80 -2.77 -3.96
CA GLU A 14 -24.91 -3.67 -3.57
C GLU A 14 -25.28 -4.68 -4.66
N ASP A 15 -24.98 -4.37 -5.94
CA ASP A 15 -25.28 -5.24 -7.08
C ASP A 15 -24.38 -6.49 -7.17
N GLY A 16 -23.38 -6.61 -6.29
CA GLY A 16 -22.54 -7.79 -6.14
C GLY A 16 -21.58 -8.04 -7.30
N GLN A 17 -21.40 -7.08 -8.22
CA GLN A 17 -20.48 -7.24 -9.33
C GLN A 17 -19.03 -7.12 -8.84
N ASN A 18 -18.29 -8.23 -8.96
CA ASN A 18 -16.90 -8.30 -8.49
C ASN A 18 -16.02 -7.30 -9.25
N GLY A 19 -15.34 -6.42 -8.52
CA GLY A 19 -14.49 -5.37 -9.10
C GLY A 19 -15.19 -4.02 -9.30
N HIS A 20 -16.49 -3.91 -8.97
CA HIS A 20 -17.18 -2.62 -8.87
C HIS A 20 -17.35 -2.22 -7.40
N TYR A 21 -16.79 -1.06 -7.07
CA TYR A 21 -16.79 -0.50 -5.73
C TYR A 21 -17.55 0.82 -5.75
N ASP A 22 -18.34 1.09 -4.71
CA ASP A 22 -18.92 2.41 -4.49
C ASP A 22 -17.86 3.39 -4.03
N ASP A 23 -16.92 2.93 -3.20
CA ASP A 23 -15.79 3.74 -2.77
C ASP A 23 -14.61 2.88 -2.31
N ILE A 24 -13.41 3.43 -2.47
CA ILE A 24 -12.18 2.93 -1.88
C ILE A 24 -11.42 4.13 -1.35
N GLY A 25 -10.95 4.03 -0.12
CA GLY A 25 -10.18 5.11 0.47
C GLY A 25 -9.18 4.64 1.51
N ILE A 26 -8.43 5.60 2.02
CA ILE A 26 -7.41 5.41 3.05
C ILE A 26 -7.86 6.21 4.26
N PHE A 27 -7.81 5.58 5.43
CA PHE A 27 -8.05 6.27 6.70
C PHE A 27 -6.81 6.23 7.58
N VAL A 28 -6.63 7.26 8.40
CA VAL A 28 -5.61 7.38 9.44
C VAL A 28 -6.28 7.82 10.73
N GLU A 29 -6.09 7.07 11.81
CA GLU A 29 -6.67 7.34 13.13
C GLU A 29 -8.20 7.50 13.14
N GLY A 30 -8.88 6.82 12.21
CA GLY A 30 -10.33 6.88 12.05
C GLY A 30 -10.83 7.96 11.10
N GLU A 31 -9.94 8.86 10.65
CA GLU A 31 -10.27 9.92 9.70
C GLU A 31 -9.94 9.50 8.27
N ILE A 32 -10.87 9.76 7.34
CA ILE A 32 -10.65 9.53 5.91
C ILE A 32 -9.68 10.60 5.39
N VAL A 33 -8.53 10.17 4.87
CA VAL A 33 -7.52 11.07 4.32
C VAL A 33 -7.52 11.09 2.79
N MET A 34 -8.04 10.04 2.16
CA MET A 34 -8.28 9.94 0.72
C MET A 34 -9.50 9.05 0.49
N ASP A 35 -10.34 9.42 -0.46
CA ASP A 35 -11.51 8.67 -0.93
C ASP A 35 -11.53 8.61 -2.47
N ASN A 36 -12.54 7.96 -3.05
CA ASN A 36 -12.76 7.85 -4.48
C ASN A 36 -11.56 7.28 -5.26
N ILE A 37 -10.83 6.35 -4.65
CA ILE A 37 -9.66 5.72 -5.27
C ILE A 37 -10.13 4.65 -6.25
N GLY A 38 -9.59 4.66 -7.47
CA GLY A 38 -10.11 3.83 -8.57
C GLY A 38 -9.90 2.32 -8.44
N SER A 39 -9.02 1.86 -7.54
CA SER A 39 -8.83 0.43 -7.27
C SER A 39 -8.09 0.15 -5.95
N PRO A 40 -8.20 -1.07 -5.39
CA PRO A 40 -7.43 -1.46 -4.21
C PRO A 40 -5.92 -1.40 -4.44
N ALA A 41 -5.46 -1.71 -5.66
CA ALA A 41 -4.05 -1.62 -6.02
C ALA A 41 -3.53 -0.18 -5.99
N GLN A 42 -4.33 0.78 -6.49
CA GLN A 42 -4.02 2.21 -6.39
C GLN A 42 -4.01 2.67 -4.92
N ALA A 43 -4.97 2.24 -4.09
CA ALA A 43 -4.99 2.59 -2.67
C ALA A 43 -3.75 2.08 -1.93
N CYS A 44 -3.31 0.85 -2.22
CA CYS A 44 -2.06 0.30 -1.71
C CYS A 44 -0.85 1.16 -2.10
N ALA A 45 -0.76 1.60 -3.36
CA ALA A 45 0.32 2.47 -3.81
C ALA A 45 0.26 3.88 -3.16
N LEU A 46 -0.92 4.48 -3.07
CA LEU A 46 -1.14 5.80 -2.46
C LEU A 46 -0.86 5.80 -0.94
N MET A 47 -1.05 4.66 -0.26
CA MET A 47 -0.72 4.51 1.17
C MET A 47 0.76 4.82 1.46
N LEU A 48 1.67 4.58 0.52
CA LEU A 48 3.07 5.00 0.66
C LEU A 48 3.20 6.53 0.66
N GLY A 49 2.46 7.22 -0.22
CA GLY A 49 2.41 8.67 -0.27
C GLY A 49 1.82 9.29 1.00
N VAL A 50 0.74 8.69 1.53
CA VAL A 50 0.13 9.11 2.81
C VAL A 50 1.13 8.99 3.97
N ILE A 51 1.84 7.86 4.07
CA ILE A 51 2.88 7.69 5.10
C ILE A 51 3.95 8.77 5.01
N TYR A 52 4.40 9.07 3.79
CA TYR A 52 5.43 10.09 3.57
C TYR A 52 4.92 11.49 3.90
N ALA A 53 3.76 11.89 3.36
CA ALA A 53 3.18 13.22 3.56
C ALA A 53 2.86 13.52 5.03
N LEU A 54 2.43 12.51 5.78
CA LEU A 54 2.07 12.65 7.19
C LEU A 54 3.23 12.28 8.14
N ASN A 55 4.42 11.99 7.61
CA ASN A 55 5.61 11.59 8.37
C ASN A 55 5.33 10.43 9.36
N LEU A 56 4.54 9.45 8.91
CA LEU A 56 4.17 8.29 9.71
C LEU A 56 5.31 7.25 9.69
N ALA A 57 5.36 6.44 10.74
CA ALA A 57 6.21 5.25 10.71
C ALA A 57 5.59 4.18 9.82
N TYR A 58 6.40 3.53 8.99
CA TYR A 58 5.98 2.35 8.24
C TYR A 58 5.46 1.25 9.19
N PRO A 59 4.25 0.72 8.95
CA PRO A 59 3.77 -0.47 9.63
C PRO A 59 4.80 -1.61 9.55
N LYS A 60 5.27 -2.09 10.71
CA LYS A 60 6.34 -3.10 10.79
C LYS A 60 5.89 -4.42 10.17
N GLU A 61 4.60 -4.72 10.29
CA GLU A 61 3.90 -5.87 9.74
C GLU A 61 4.01 -5.91 8.21
N LEU A 62 4.10 -4.74 7.57
CA LEU A 62 4.17 -4.57 6.12
C LEU A 62 5.58 -4.15 5.63
N ARG A 63 6.62 -4.32 6.45
CA ARG A 63 7.99 -3.89 6.11
C ARG A 63 8.45 -4.38 4.72
N HIS A 64 8.23 -5.65 4.40
CA HIS A 64 8.64 -6.22 3.11
C HIS A 64 7.83 -5.67 1.93
N TYR A 65 6.57 -5.29 2.16
CA TYR A 65 5.74 -4.64 1.16
C TYR A 65 6.32 -3.27 0.80
N TYR A 66 6.59 -2.43 1.80
CA TYR A 66 7.19 -1.11 1.56
C TYR A 66 8.60 -1.19 0.98
N GLU A 67 9.42 -2.13 1.45
CA GLU A 67 10.73 -2.39 0.86
C GLU A 67 10.61 -2.73 -0.63
N PHE A 68 9.66 -3.59 -1.02
CA PHE A 68 9.42 -3.94 -2.42
C PHE A 68 8.98 -2.72 -3.24
N ILE A 69 8.00 -1.95 -2.78
CA ILE A 69 7.55 -0.76 -3.52
C ILE A 69 8.70 0.25 -3.68
N GLN A 70 9.39 0.59 -2.60
CA GLN A 70 10.43 1.64 -2.62
C GLN A 70 11.67 1.22 -3.41
N LYS A 71 12.20 0.01 -3.16
CA LYS A 71 13.48 -0.43 -3.75
C LYS A 71 13.32 -1.11 -5.10
N VAL A 72 12.22 -1.82 -5.33
CA VAL A 72 12.01 -2.57 -6.59
C VAL A 72 11.19 -1.75 -7.58
N LEU A 73 10.03 -1.21 -7.19
CA LEU A 73 9.16 -0.50 -8.14
C LEU A 73 9.60 0.95 -8.37
N MET A 74 9.97 1.68 -7.32
CA MET A 74 10.33 3.10 -7.41
C MET A 74 11.83 3.35 -7.62
N GLY A 75 12.68 2.34 -7.41
CA GLY A 75 14.13 2.46 -7.58
C GLY A 75 14.79 3.48 -6.63
N LEU A 76 14.18 3.77 -5.48
CA LEU A 76 14.62 4.83 -4.56
C LEU A 76 15.90 4.50 -3.78
N ASP A 77 16.35 3.24 -3.78
CA ASP A 77 17.52 2.83 -3.02
C ASP A 77 18.24 1.64 -3.67
N GLY A 78 19.55 1.77 -3.90
CA GLY A 78 20.42 0.77 -4.56
C GLY A 78 21.00 -0.29 -3.62
N GLU A 79 20.43 -0.43 -2.43
CA GLU A 79 20.89 -1.37 -1.41
C GLU A 79 20.48 -2.84 -1.67
N LYS A 80 21.04 -3.73 -0.84
CA LYS A 80 20.71 -5.16 -0.79
C LYS A 80 19.25 -5.37 -0.36
N LEU A 81 18.48 -6.08 -1.19
CA LEU A 81 17.11 -6.49 -0.88
C LEU A 81 17.10 -7.60 0.17
N SER A 82 16.09 -7.60 1.04
CA SER A 82 15.82 -8.73 1.92
C SER A 82 15.57 -10.01 1.10
N PRO A 83 15.90 -11.20 1.62
CA PRO A 83 15.73 -12.45 0.87
C PRO A 83 14.32 -12.68 0.34
N LYS A 84 13.29 -12.23 1.08
CA LYS A 84 11.88 -12.32 0.67
C LYS A 84 11.59 -11.41 -0.53
N VAL A 85 12.04 -10.16 -0.49
CA VAL A 85 11.82 -9.17 -1.55
C VAL A 85 12.64 -9.52 -2.79
N LEU A 86 13.87 -10.01 -2.63
CA LEU A 86 14.69 -10.51 -3.74
C LEU A 86 14.02 -11.71 -4.42
N GLY A 87 13.53 -12.68 -3.63
CA GLY A 87 12.80 -13.83 -4.16
C GLY A 87 11.54 -13.42 -4.93
N LEU A 88 10.79 -12.44 -4.42
CA LEU A 88 9.61 -11.91 -5.11
C LEU A 88 9.98 -11.18 -6.41
N LYS A 89 10.98 -10.29 -6.39
CA LYS A 89 11.48 -9.59 -7.57
C LYS A 89 11.86 -10.57 -8.68
N ASN A 90 12.61 -11.63 -8.34
CA ASN A 90 13.05 -12.62 -9.32
C ASN A 90 11.87 -13.37 -9.92
N LYS A 91 10.88 -13.76 -9.11
CA LYS A 91 9.66 -14.43 -9.60
C LYS A 91 8.86 -13.57 -10.58
N ILE A 92 8.75 -12.27 -10.31
CA ILE A 92 8.06 -11.33 -11.20
C ILE A 92 8.86 -11.12 -12.50
N ALA A 93 10.18 -11.11 -12.44
CA ALA A 93 11.04 -10.89 -13.61
C ALA A 93 11.12 -12.09 -14.57
N THR A 94 10.85 -13.31 -14.10
CA THR A 94 10.80 -14.53 -14.93
C THR A 94 9.38 -14.95 -15.32
N GLY A 95 8.37 -14.13 -14.98
CA GLY A 95 6.96 -14.37 -15.32
C GLY A 95 6.58 -13.80 -16.66
#